data_AF-A0A7Z7INQ0-F1
#
_entry.id   AF-A0A7Z7INQ0-F1
#
_cell.length_a   1.000
_cell.length_b   1.000
_cell.length_c   1.000
_cell.angle_alpha   90.00
_cell.angle_beta   90.00
_cell.angle_gamma   90.00
#
_symmetry.space_group_name_H-M   'P 1'
#
loop_
_entity.id
_entity.type
_entity.pdbx_description
1 polymer ?
#
loop_
_entity_poly.entity_id
_entity_poly.type
_entity_poly.pdbx_seq_one_letter_code
_entity_poly.pdbx_strand_id
1 'polypeptide(L)'
;MGTTTTIYTELIRAHGGWPAIPAFEDVGPLLTAEAVVDGWMQEKPGEIYRKHPMQSTKHLDYRDETEKNVRVGLVLSRADAIRRLGWRWQPREPVAI
;
A
#
# COMPACT_ATOMS: atom_id res chain seq x y z
N MET A 1 3.56 -2.57 -7.28
CA MET A 1 2.49 -1.81 -7.95
C MET A 1 2.97 -1.21 -9.26
N GLY A 2 2.06 -0.83 -10.16
CA GLY A 2 2.37 -0.15 -11.42
C GLY A 2 1.86 1.29 -11.46
N THR A 3 1.77 1.95 -10.31
CA THR A 3 1.24 3.31 -10.20
C THR A 3 2.01 4.10 -9.14
N THR A 4 2.11 5.41 -9.36
CA THR A 4 2.59 6.36 -8.37
C THR A 4 1.53 6.55 -7.28
N THR A 5 1.95 6.53 -6.03
CA THR A 5 1.10 6.88 -4.87
C THR A 5 1.78 7.98 -4.07
N THR A 6 1.01 8.98 -3.66
CA THR A 6 1.47 10.03 -2.74
C THR A 6 0.62 9.95 -1.48
N ILE A 7 1.27 9.94 -0.31
CA ILE A 7 0.63 9.87 1.00
C ILE A 7 1.19 11.00 1.84
N TYR A 8 0.37 11.63 2.67
CA TYR A 8 0.85 12.65 3.60
C TYR A 8 1.93 12.09 4.52
N THR A 9 3.02 12.83 4.67
CA THR A 9 4.15 12.45 5.52
C THR A 9 3.73 12.22 6.98
N GLU A 10 2.81 13.02 7.51
CA GLU A 10 2.29 12.84 8.87
C GLU A 10 1.50 11.52 9.00
N LEU A 11 0.68 11.18 8.00
CA LEU A 11 -0.12 9.96 7.99
C LEU A 11 0.76 8.71 7.93
N ILE A 12 1.72 8.68 7.00
CA ILE A 12 2.61 7.52 6.86
C ILE A 12 3.47 7.31 8.12
N ARG A 13 3.88 8.40 8.80
CA ARG A 13 4.59 8.33 10.08
C ARG A 13 3.69 7.84 11.22
N ALA A 14 2.43 8.26 11.26
CA ALA A 14 1.48 7.84 12.29
C ALA A 14 1.16 6.35 12.22
N HIS A 15 1.15 5.76 11.02
CA HIS A 15 1.00 4.30 10.86
C HIS A 15 2.20 3.49 11.38
N GLY A 16 3.36 4.12 11.56
CA GLY A 16 4.57 3.47 12.05
C GLY A 16 5.13 2.46 11.05
N GLY A 17 5.43 1.25 11.53
CA GLY A 17 6.16 0.23 10.78
C GLY A 17 5.47 -0.22 9.48
N TRP A 18 6.30 -0.58 8.50
CA TRP A 18 5.88 -0.98 7.16
C TRP A 18 6.13 -2.48 6.95
N PRO A 19 5.21 -3.21 6.31
CA PRO A 19 5.46 -4.59 5.95
C PRO A 19 6.57 -4.68 4.90
N ALA A 20 7.71 -5.28 5.25
CA ALA A 20 8.76 -5.65 4.31
C ALA A 20 8.42 -6.97 3.59
N ILE A 21 7.27 -6.99 2.92
CA ILE A 21 6.72 -8.18 2.25
C ILE A 21 7.00 -8.07 0.74
N PRO A 22 7.62 -9.09 0.11
CA PRO A 22 7.90 -9.06 -1.33
C PRO A 22 6.70 -8.68 -2.20
N ALA A 23 6.86 -7.63 -2.98
CA ALA A 23 5.87 -7.07 -3.91
C ALA A 23 4.59 -6.48 -3.28
N PHE A 24 4.58 -6.30 -1.95
CA PHE A 24 3.51 -5.65 -1.19
C PHE A 24 4.02 -4.48 -0.35
N GLU A 25 5.28 -4.08 -0.52
CA GLU A 25 5.93 -2.99 0.21
C GLU A 25 5.24 -1.63 -0.05
N ASP A 26 4.58 -1.47 -1.20
CA ASP A 26 3.82 -0.31 -1.61
C ASP A 26 2.31 -0.45 -1.33
N VAL A 27 1.74 -1.63 -1.57
CA VAL A 27 0.33 -1.96 -1.29
C VAL A 27 0.00 -1.86 0.19
N GLY A 28 0.87 -2.38 1.06
CA GLY A 28 0.65 -2.40 2.50
C GLY A 28 0.42 -1.00 3.08
N PRO A 29 1.35 -0.05 2.88
CA PRO A 29 1.16 1.36 3.24
C PRO A 29 -0.09 2.00 2.64
N LEU A 30 -0.38 1.75 1.35
CA LEU A 30 -1.57 2.30 0.69
C LEU A 30 -2.87 1.85 1.37
N LEU A 31 -3.03 0.53 1.61
CA LEU A 31 -4.23 -0.01 2.28
C LEU A 31 -4.34 0.45 3.74
N THR A 32 -3.20 0.65 4.40
CA THR A 32 -3.15 1.17 5.76
C THR A 32 -3.61 2.64 5.80
N ALA A 33 -3.24 3.45 4.81
CA ALA A 33 -3.71 4.83 4.68
C ALA A 33 -5.20 4.91 4.34
N GLU A 34 -5.66 4.10 3.38
CA GLU A 34 -7.06 4.03 2.98
C GLU A 34 -7.98 3.60 4.15
N ALA A 35 -7.47 2.80 5.09
CA ALA A 35 -8.23 2.39 6.27
C ALA A 35 -8.71 3.55 7.15
N VAL A 36 -8.10 4.75 7.07
CA VAL A 36 -8.41 5.88 7.95
C VAL A 36 -8.82 7.16 7.21
N VAL A 37 -8.52 7.26 5.92
CA VAL A 37 -8.89 8.41 5.08
C VAL A 37 -9.09 7.96 3.64
N ASP A 38 -10.13 8.50 2.98
CA ASP A 38 -10.40 8.17 1.59
C ASP A 38 -9.35 8.83 0.67
N GLY A 39 -8.84 8.05 -0.28
CA GLY A 39 -7.99 8.55 -1.36
C GLY A 39 -8.78 8.74 -2.66
N TRP A 40 -8.10 9.23 -3.69
CA TRP A 40 -8.63 9.28 -5.05
C TRP A 40 -7.57 8.75 -6.03
N MET A 41 -8.05 8.17 -7.13
CA MET A 41 -7.19 7.70 -8.21
C MET A 41 -7.25 8.71 -9.36
N GLN A 42 -6.09 9.07 -9.91
CA GLN A 42 -6.05 9.89 -11.13
C GLN A 42 -6.40 9.03 -12.35
N GLU A 43 -7.15 9.60 -13.29
CA GLU A 43 -7.56 8.90 -14.52
C GLU A 43 -6.36 8.57 -15.43
N LYS A 44 -5.32 9.41 -15.40
CA LYS A 44 -4.18 9.30 -16.30
C LYS A 44 -3.06 8.47 -15.67
N PRO A 45 -2.35 7.64 -16.46
CA PRO A 45 -1.15 6.96 -15.99
C PRO A 45 -0.08 7.95 -15.50
N GLY A 46 0.45 7.70 -14.30
CA GLY A 46 1.47 8.56 -13.67
C GLY A 46 2.91 8.02 -13.73
N GLU A 47 3.13 6.81 -14.27
CA GLU A 47 4.44 6.15 -14.28
C GLU A 47 4.63 5.24 -15.51
N ILE A 48 5.89 5.09 -15.94
CA ILE A 48 6.33 4.04 -16.86
C ILE A 48 7.09 2.96 -16.08
N TYR A 49 6.46 1.80 -15.89
CA TYR A 49 7.05 0.68 -15.17
C TYR A 49 7.97 -0.17 -16.07
N ARG A 50 9.25 -0.31 -15.70
CA ARG A 50 10.23 -1.16 -16.40
C ARG A 50 10.45 -2.49 -15.69
N LYS A 51 10.09 -3.59 -16.35
CA LYS A 51 10.43 -4.95 -15.89
C LYS A 51 11.92 -5.24 -16.09
N HIS A 52 12.56 -5.87 -15.10
CA HIS A 52 13.95 -6.37 -15.21
C HIS A 52 14.08 -7.82 -14.75
N PRO A 53 15.15 -8.55 -15.13
CA PRO A 53 15.29 -9.97 -14.83
C PRO A 53 15.33 -10.31 -13.33
N MET A 54 15.92 -9.43 -12.52
CA MET A 54 16.11 -9.63 -11.07
C MET A 54 14.93 -9.16 -10.20
N GLN A 55 13.80 -8.77 -10.78
CA GLN A 55 12.65 -8.30 -9.98
C GLN A 55 12.07 -9.47 -9.17
N SER A 56 11.66 -9.21 -7.92
CA SER A 56 11.10 -10.23 -7.02
C SER A 56 9.91 -10.98 -7.63
N THR A 57 9.09 -10.29 -8.43
CA THR A 57 7.93 -10.88 -9.12
C THR A 57 8.28 -11.87 -10.24
N LYS A 58 9.56 -12.01 -10.61
CA LYS A 58 10.06 -13.04 -11.54
C LYS A 58 10.49 -14.32 -10.83
N HIS A 59 10.67 -14.30 -9.51
CA HIS A 59 11.01 -15.51 -8.75
C HIS A 59 9.86 -16.52 -8.79
N LEU A 60 10.16 -17.81 -8.77
CA LEU A 60 9.13 -18.86 -8.84
C LEU A 60 8.19 -18.80 -7.63
N ASP A 61 8.75 -18.61 -6.43
CA ASP A 61 8.01 -18.50 -5.17
C ASP A 61 7.01 -17.33 -5.14
N TYR A 62 7.21 -16.31 -5.99
CA TYR A 62 6.22 -15.25 -6.12
C TYR A 62 4.88 -15.78 -6.65
N ARG A 63 4.91 -16.84 -7.48
CA ARG A 63 3.73 -17.47 -8.07
C ARG A 63 3.15 -18.59 -7.22
N ASP A 64 3.77 -18.92 -6.08
CA ASP A 64 3.18 -19.85 -5.14
C ASP A 64 1.89 -19.26 -4.55
N GLU A 65 0.78 -20.00 -4.67
CA GLU A 65 -0.54 -19.52 -4.26
C GLU A 65 -0.68 -19.47 -2.73
N THR A 66 -0.01 -20.36 -1.99
CA THR A 66 -0.04 -20.33 -0.52
C THR A 66 0.68 -19.09 -0.02
N GLU A 67 1.88 -18.84 -0.53
CA GLU A 67 2.67 -17.64 -0.23
C GLU A 67 1.91 -16.36 -0.61
N LYS A 68 1.28 -16.33 -1.78
CA LYS A 68 0.44 -15.20 -2.20
C LYS A 68 -0.70 -14.95 -1.23
N ASN A 69 -1.41 -15.99 -0.81
CA ASN A 69 -2.51 -15.86 0.14
C ASN A 69 -2.04 -15.36 1.51
N VAL A 70 -0.86 -15.80 1.97
CA VAL A 70 -0.24 -15.29 3.20
C VAL A 70 0.09 -13.80 3.09
N ARG A 71 0.72 -13.38 1.99
CA ARG A 71 1.06 -11.96 1.75
C ARG A 71 -0.19 -11.07 1.74
N VAL A 72 -1.24 -11.50 1.01
CA VAL A 72 -2.53 -10.80 0.93
C VAL A 72 -3.22 -10.76 2.30
N GLY A 73 -3.30 -11.89 2.99
CA GLY A 73 -3.92 -11.97 4.31
C GLY A 73 -3.23 -11.06 5.33
N LEU A 74 -1.91 -10.96 5.28
CA LEU A 74 -1.14 -10.11 6.19
C LEU A 74 -1.44 -8.61 5.99
N VAL A 75 -1.46 -8.12 4.75
CA VAL A 75 -1.78 -6.70 4.48
C VAL A 75 -3.23 -6.36 4.79
N LEU A 76 -4.18 -7.25 4.47
CA LEU A 76 -5.59 -7.04 4.77
C LEU A 76 -5.87 -7.06 6.27
N SER A 77 -5.31 -8.03 7.01
CA SER A 77 -5.48 -8.13 8.46
C SER A 77 -5.00 -6.87 9.19
N ARG A 78 -3.90 -6.26 8.71
CA ARG A 78 -3.41 -4.99 9.24
C ARG A 78 -4.37 -3.84 8.96
N ALA A 79 -4.82 -3.68 7.71
CA ALA A 79 -5.77 -2.63 7.34
C ALA A 79 -7.07 -2.76 8.14
N ASP A 80 -7.61 -3.97 8.28
CA ASP A 80 -8.83 -4.23 9.05
C ASP A 80 -8.65 -3.95 10.55
N ALA A 81 -7.48 -4.26 11.12
CA ALA A 81 -7.18 -3.92 12.50
C ALA A 81 -7.23 -2.40 12.72
N ILE A 82 -6.72 -1.62 11.78
CA ILE A 82 -6.76 -0.15 11.83
C ILE A 82 -8.19 0.37 11.66
N ARG A 83 -8.95 -0.15 10.68
CA ARG A 83 -10.37 0.23 10.50
C ARG A 83 -11.19 0.02 11.78
N ARG A 84 -10.96 -1.10 12.48
CA ARG A 84 -11.65 -1.43 13.74
C ARG A 84 -11.37 -0.44 14.88
N LEU A 85 -10.29 0.33 14.82
CA LEU A 85 -10.04 1.39 15.81
C LEU A 85 -11.02 2.57 15.66
N GLY A 86 -11.73 2.66 14.54
CA GLY A 86 -12.67 3.76 14.27
C GLY A 86 -12.00 5.12 14.07
N TRP A 87 -10.68 5.15 13.98
CA TRP A 87 -9.93 6.38 13.76
C TRP A 87 -10.11 6.88 12.33
N ARG A 88 -10.46 8.16 12.19
CA ARG A 88 -10.45 8.89 10.92
C ARG A 88 -9.35 9.92 10.95
N TRP A 89 -8.51 9.92 9.92
CA TRP A 89 -7.41 10.88 9.80
C TRP A 89 -7.83 12.07 8.94
N GLN A 90 -7.34 13.26 9.29
CA GLN A 90 -7.49 14.48 8.48
C GLN A 90 -6.15 15.22 8.41
N PRO A 91 -5.78 15.74 7.23
CA PRO A 91 -4.60 16.59 7.10
C PRO A 91 -4.83 17.93 7.81
N ARG A 92 -3.77 18.48 8.42
CA ARG A 92 -3.79 19.86 8.92
C ARG A 92 -4.03 20.87 7.80
N GLU A 93 -3.42 20.63 6.65
CA GLU A 93 -3.57 21.43 5.43
C GLU A 93 -3.90 20.48 4.27
N PRO A 94 -5.17 20.46 3.81
CA PRO A 94 -5.56 19.66 2.67
C PRO A 94 -4.90 20.15 1.38
N VAL A 95 -4.37 19.23 0.58
CA VAL A 95 -3.89 19.53 -0.78
C VAL A 95 -5.09 19.94 -1.65
N ALA A 96 -5.02 21.12 -2.26
CA ALA A 96 -5.95 21.54 -3.30
C ALA A 96 -5.59 20.83 -4.62
N ILE A 97 -6.59 20.27 -5.29
CA ILE A 97 -6.44 19.47 -6.52
C ILE A 97 -7.38 20.03 -7.58
#